data_AF-A0AAE1UJ75-F1
#
_entry.id   AF-A0AAE1UJ75-F1
#
_cell.length_a   1.000
_cell.length_b   1.000
_cell.length_c   1.000
_cell.angle_alpha   90.00
_cell.angle_beta   90.00
_cell.angle_gamma   90.00
#
_symmetry.space_group_name_H-M   'P 1'
#
loop_
_entity.id
_entity.type
_entity.pdbx_description
1 polymer ?
#
loop_
_entity_poly.entity_id
_entity_poly.type
_entity_poly.pdbx_seq_one_letter_code
_entity_poly.pdbx_strand_id
1 'polypeptide(L)'
;MDCSVGHVTLAPNTPAVHACASVCLATKSCQLYCLNFRPSGNECFIFSALVTQNWKGDPDSSVTFDVCYSTWYHSGDITHLVSSTAASSILQHSTTGDKAVDGFSCRQVPHQCFHSYVRSGAKSWWRADLGIPRSVSRLLVFTRNDGNQAAHFSNIIITLGNSTLTGQNPVFASLDSGVTGQMMDFIVTTPMIGRYLEFITSPQLFLVICEVKIIS
;
A
#
# COMPACT_ATOMS: atom_id res chain seq x y z
N MET A 1 16.94 -4.28 -2.91
CA MET A 1 15.92 -4.64 -3.91
C MET A 1 15.07 -3.42 -4.12
N ASP A 2 14.60 -3.21 -5.34
CA ASP A 2 13.67 -2.16 -5.74
C ASP A 2 12.48 -2.86 -6.42
N CYS A 3 11.30 -2.23 -6.41
CA CYS A 3 10.17 -2.70 -7.19
C CYS A 3 10.21 -2.24 -8.64
N SER A 4 11.09 -1.31 -9.01
CA SER A 4 11.50 -1.11 -10.40
C SER A 4 12.35 -2.30 -10.85
N VAL A 5 11.80 -3.13 -11.74
CA VAL A 5 12.41 -4.39 -12.19
C VAL A 5 12.85 -4.34 -13.66
N GLY A 6 12.60 -3.24 -14.35
CA GLY A 6 13.06 -3.07 -15.72
C GLY A 6 12.72 -1.70 -16.30
N HIS A 7 13.55 -1.27 -17.24
CA HIS A 7 13.31 -0.11 -18.10
C HIS A 7 13.78 -0.45 -19.51
N VAL A 8 12.95 -0.19 -20.51
CA VAL A 8 13.31 -0.40 -21.92
C VAL A 8 12.82 0.75 -22.80
N THR A 9 13.70 1.23 -23.66
CA THR A 9 13.34 2.17 -24.72
C THR A 9 12.92 1.38 -25.95
N LEU A 10 11.72 1.64 -26.45
CA LEU A 10 11.19 1.06 -27.67
C LEU A 10 11.64 1.87 -28.88
N ALA A 11 11.87 1.18 -30.00
CA ALA A 11 12.16 1.85 -31.27
C ALA A 11 10.98 2.76 -31.69
N PRO A 12 11.24 3.86 -32.42
CA PRO A 12 10.19 4.70 -33.00
C PRO A 12 9.17 3.88 -33.79
N ASN A 13 7.90 4.29 -33.75
CA ASN A 13 6.76 3.61 -34.41
C ASN A 13 6.41 2.21 -33.89
N THR A 14 7.04 1.72 -32.82
CA THR A 14 6.63 0.46 -32.17
C THR A 14 5.25 0.62 -31.51
N PRO A 15 4.33 -0.35 -31.65
CA PRO A 15 3.08 -0.38 -30.88
C PRO A 15 3.35 -0.49 -29.37
N ALA A 16 3.47 0.66 -28.70
CA ALA A 16 4.11 0.79 -27.39
C ALA A 16 3.43 -0.05 -26.30
N VAL A 17 2.10 0.00 -26.24
CA VAL A 17 1.30 -0.73 -25.25
C VAL A 17 1.55 -2.24 -25.36
N HIS A 18 1.44 -2.79 -26.57
CA HIS A 18 1.64 -4.22 -26.81
C HIS A 18 3.09 -4.65 -26.55
N ALA A 19 4.07 -3.84 -26.98
CA ALA A 19 5.47 -4.12 -26.76
C ALA A 19 5.85 -4.09 -25.27
N CYS A 20 5.45 -3.06 -24.51
CA CYS A 20 5.70 -3.01 -23.06
C CYS A 20 4.99 -4.14 -22.31
N ALA A 21 3.74 -4.46 -22.70
CA ALA A 21 3.04 -5.61 -22.12
C ALA A 21 3.82 -6.91 -22.34
N SER A 22 4.38 -7.11 -23.54
CA SER A 22 5.19 -8.29 -23.85
C SER A 22 6.46 -8.35 -22.99
N VAL A 23 7.12 -7.21 -22.77
CA VAL A 23 8.28 -7.10 -21.88
C VAL A 23 7.89 -7.42 -20.44
N CYS A 24 6.78 -6.88 -19.94
CA CYS A 24 6.26 -7.19 -18.61
C CYS A 24 5.95 -8.69 -18.45
N LEU A 25 5.25 -9.30 -19.42
CA LEU A 25 4.95 -10.74 -19.40
C LEU A 25 6.20 -11.63 -19.39
N ALA A 26 7.28 -11.19 -20.05
CA ALA A 26 8.56 -11.89 -20.04
C ALA A 26 9.39 -11.62 -18.77
N THR A 27 9.06 -10.56 -18.02
CA THR A 27 9.78 -10.16 -16.81
C THR A 27 9.19 -10.84 -15.59
N LYS A 28 10.00 -11.67 -14.92
CA LYS A 28 9.58 -12.36 -13.69
C LYS A 28 9.12 -11.34 -12.64
N SER A 29 7.98 -11.62 -12.03
CA SER A 29 7.35 -10.78 -10.99
C SER A 29 6.77 -9.46 -11.48
N CYS A 30 6.71 -9.18 -12.79
CA CYS A 30 6.00 -7.99 -13.27
C CYS A 30 4.52 -8.04 -12.87
N GLN A 31 4.02 -6.92 -12.33
CA GLN A 31 2.61 -6.72 -11.98
C GLN A 31 2.01 -5.46 -12.63
N LEU A 32 2.89 -4.55 -13.06
CA LEU A 32 2.56 -3.23 -13.57
C LEU A 32 3.62 -2.85 -14.61
N TYR A 33 3.18 -2.23 -15.70
CA TYR A 33 4.07 -1.44 -16.55
C TYR A 33 3.50 -0.05 -16.80
N CYS A 34 4.40 0.91 -16.92
CA CYS A 34 4.08 2.29 -17.26
C CYS A 34 4.80 2.72 -18.52
N LEU A 35 4.24 3.72 -19.19
CA LEU A 35 4.62 4.19 -20.49
C LEU A 35 4.86 5.69 -20.46
N ASN A 36 5.90 6.10 -21.16
CA ASN A 36 6.13 7.47 -21.53
C ASN A 36 6.27 7.57 -23.04
N PHE A 37 5.46 8.42 -23.66
CA PHE A 37 5.51 8.67 -25.08
C PHE A 37 6.58 9.71 -25.37
N ARG A 38 7.51 9.38 -26.28
CA ARG A 38 8.62 10.26 -26.65
C ARG A 38 8.83 10.27 -28.16
N PRO A 39 9.22 11.42 -28.75
CA PRO A 39 9.52 11.51 -30.18
C PRO A 39 10.66 10.56 -30.63
N SER A 40 11.64 10.32 -29.76
CA SER A 40 12.82 9.49 -30.02
C SER A 40 12.62 8.00 -29.78
N GLY A 41 11.43 7.57 -29.31
CA GLY A 41 11.16 6.20 -28.92
C GLY A 41 10.56 6.12 -27.51
N ASN A 42 9.44 5.42 -27.37
CA ASN A 42 8.68 5.35 -26.14
C ASN A 42 9.45 4.59 -25.05
N GLU A 43 9.23 4.95 -23.79
CA GLU A 43 9.90 4.33 -22.64
C GLU A 43 8.90 3.44 -21.90
N CYS A 44 9.28 2.19 -21.63
CA CYS A 44 8.54 1.25 -20.78
C CYS A 44 9.22 1.13 -19.42
N PHE A 45 8.48 1.34 -18.35
CA PHE A 45 8.92 1.12 -16.97
C PHE A 45 8.18 -0.09 -16.41
N ILE A 46 8.91 -1.05 -15.84
CA ILE A 46 8.39 -2.35 -15.43
C ILE A 46 8.51 -2.46 -13.91
N PHE A 47 7.41 -2.79 -13.24
CA PHE A 47 7.33 -2.84 -11.79
C PHE A 47 6.82 -4.18 -11.28
N SER A 48 7.38 -4.62 -10.15
CA SER A 48 6.85 -5.75 -9.38
C SER A 48 5.85 -5.34 -8.29
N ALA A 49 5.58 -4.04 -8.15
CA ALA A 49 4.61 -3.51 -7.20
C ALA A 49 3.17 -3.55 -7.75
N LEU A 50 2.21 -3.68 -6.83
CA LEU A 50 0.80 -3.45 -7.11
C LEU A 50 0.48 -1.99 -6.81
N VAL A 51 -0.36 -1.38 -7.65
CA VAL A 51 -0.74 0.03 -7.48
C VAL A 51 -2.24 0.22 -7.38
N THR A 52 -2.66 1.29 -6.70
CA THR A 52 -4.05 1.77 -6.73
C THR A 52 -4.24 2.81 -7.84
N GLN A 53 -5.49 3.17 -8.12
CA GLN A 53 -5.82 4.29 -9.01
C GLN A 53 -5.29 5.65 -8.52
N ASN A 54 -4.94 5.75 -7.24
CA ASN A 54 -4.46 6.99 -6.62
C ASN A 54 -2.93 7.11 -6.62
N TRP A 55 -2.23 6.07 -7.10
CA TRP A 55 -0.78 6.09 -7.20
C TRP A 55 -0.33 7.19 -8.16
N LYS A 56 0.55 8.07 -7.67
CA LYS A 56 1.00 9.26 -8.41
C LYS A 56 2.28 9.04 -9.22
N GLY A 57 2.89 7.86 -9.12
CA GLY A 57 4.20 7.56 -9.70
C GLY A 57 5.16 7.00 -8.65
N ASP A 58 6.29 6.48 -9.11
CA ASP A 58 7.27 5.81 -8.26
C ASP A 58 7.88 6.81 -7.27
N PRO A 59 7.69 6.62 -5.96
CA PRO A 59 8.16 7.59 -4.95
C PRO A 59 9.68 7.69 -4.84
N ASP A 60 10.44 6.70 -5.34
CA ASP A 60 11.91 6.73 -5.36
C ASP A 60 12.48 7.33 -6.65
N SER A 61 11.61 7.72 -7.59
CA SER A 61 11.97 8.20 -8.91
C SER A 61 11.39 9.59 -9.17
N SER A 62 12.11 10.42 -9.93
CA SER A 62 11.57 11.67 -10.46
C SER A 62 10.77 11.46 -11.76
N VAL A 63 10.63 10.21 -12.21
CA VAL A 63 9.94 9.86 -13.45
C VAL A 63 8.43 9.86 -13.21
N THR A 64 7.73 10.71 -13.96
CA THR A 64 6.28 10.64 -14.12
C THR A 64 5.93 9.74 -15.29
N PHE A 65 4.72 9.16 -15.26
CA PHE A 65 4.24 8.27 -16.31
C PHE A 65 3.03 8.87 -17.02
N ASP A 66 3.00 8.77 -18.34
CA ASP A 66 1.84 9.20 -19.14
C ASP A 66 0.65 8.26 -18.95
N VAL A 67 0.92 6.95 -18.90
CA VAL A 67 -0.10 5.91 -18.66
C VAL A 67 0.52 4.68 -18.02
N CYS A 68 -0.28 3.99 -17.20
CA CYS A 68 0.12 2.78 -16.49
C CYS A 68 -0.95 1.70 -16.65
N TYR A 69 -0.49 0.45 -16.76
CA TYR A 69 -1.33 -0.74 -16.94
C TYR A 69 -0.92 -1.80 -15.93
N SER A 70 -1.84 -2.20 -15.06
CA SER A 70 -1.63 -3.28 -14.09
C SER A 70 -2.76 -4.29 -14.13
N THR A 71 -2.47 -5.51 -13.70
CA THR A 71 -3.48 -6.58 -13.53
C THR A 71 -4.43 -6.32 -12.36
N TRP A 72 -4.12 -5.33 -11.51
CA TRP A 72 -4.85 -4.99 -10.29
C TRP A 72 -5.64 -3.68 -10.40
N TYR A 73 -5.51 -2.97 -11.51
CA TYR A 73 -6.31 -1.79 -11.83
C TYR A 73 -7.71 -2.26 -12.25
N HIS A 74 -8.59 -2.54 -11.28
CA HIS A 74 -10.00 -2.79 -11.53
C HIS A 74 -10.79 -1.50 -11.30
N SER A 75 -11.57 -1.05 -12.28
CA SER A 75 -12.36 0.19 -12.22
C SER A 75 -13.46 0.19 -11.15
N GLY A 76 -13.80 -0.98 -10.61
CA GLY A 76 -14.70 -1.13 -9.46
C GLY A 76 -14.04 -1.04 -8.09
N ASP A 77 -12.71 -0.97 -8.02
CA ASP A 77 -11.94 -0.96 -6.76
C ASP A 77 -11.77 0.48 -6.24
N ILE A 78 -12.89 1.10 -5.87
CA ILE A 78 -12.91 2.47 -5.31
C ILE A 78 -12.35 2.43 -3.90
N THR A 79 -11.03 2.44 -3.77
CA THR A 79 -10.38 2.67 -2.48
C THR A 79 -10.60 4.12 -2.06
N HIS A 80 -11.03 4.32 -0.81
CA HIS A 80 -11.17 5.65 -0.23
C HIS A 80 -9.80 6.33 -0.13
N LEU A 81 -9.75 7.61 -0.50
CA LEU A 81 -8.59 8.45 -0.29
C LEU A 81 -8.43 8.76 1.19
N VAL A 82 -7.17 8.79 1.64
CA VAL A 82 -6.80 9.20 2.99
C VAL A 82 -6.33 10.65 2.94
N SER A 83 -6.95 11.49 3.77
CA SER A 83 -6.62 12.92 3.87
C SER A 83 -5.35 13.17 4.66
N SER A 84 -5.12 12.41 5.73
CA SER A 84 -3.90 12.48 6.53
C SER A 84 -3.72 11.21 7.35
N THR A 85 -2.51 10.99 7.86
CA THR A 85 -2.18 9.86 8.71
C THR A 85 -1.57 10.31 10.02
N ALA A 86 -1.78 9.54 11.08
CA ALA A 86 -1.11 9.69 12.37
C ALA A 86 -0.61 8.33 12.87
N ALA A 87 0.42 8.32 13.70
CA ALA A 87 0.98 7.10 14.25
C ALA A 87 1.52 7.32 15.67
N SER A 88 1.67 6.22 16.42
CA SER A 88 2.33 6.23 17.74
C SER A 88 3.78 6.70 17.65
N SER A 89 4.44 6.38 16.55
CA SER A 89 5.82 6.75 16.25
C SER A 89 6.14 6.40 14.79
N ILE A 90 7.27 6.93 14.32
CA ILE A 90 7.91 6.59 13.06
C ILE A 90 9.34 6.11 13.35
N LEU A 91 9.73 4.97 12.80
CA LEU A 91 11.07 4.39 13.04
C LEU A 91 12.16 5.20 12.35
N GLN A 92 11.90 5.63 11.11
CA GLN A 92 12.80 6.45 10.30
C GLN A 92 12.02 7.55 9.57
N HIS A 93 12.70 8.61 9.17
CA HIS A 93 12.05 9.74 8.47
C HIS A 93 11.44 9.33 7.11
N SER A 94 11.92 8.25 6.49
CA SER A 94 11.41 7.73 5.21
C SER A 94 10.29 6.71 5.34
N THR A 95 9.91 6.28 6.55
CA THR A 95 8.90 5.22 6.80
C THR A 95 7.62 5.78 7.44
N THR A 96 7.20 6.95 6.96
CA THR A 96 6.08 7.73 7.47
C THR A 96 4.73 7.06 7.23
N GLY A 97 3.68 7.54 7.92
CA GLY A 97 2.35 6.92 7.89
C GLY A 97 1.69 6.91 6.51
N ASP A 98 2.02 7.87 5.65
CA ASP A 98 1.52 7.97 4.28
C ASP A 98 1.98 6.81 3.39
N LYS A 99 3.12 6.17 3.69
CA LYS A 99 3.59 4.96 2.99
C LYS A 99 2.64 3.78 3.07
N ALA A 100 1.73 3.76 4.04
CA ALA A 100 0.70 2.71 4.12
C ALA A 100 -0.49 2.96 3.19
N VAL A 101 -0.58 4.13 2.53
CA VAL A 101 -1.76 4.58 1.78
C VAL A 101 -1.39 5.45 0.56
N ASP A 102 -0.15 5.34 0.08
CA ASP A 102 0.35 6.13 -1.05
C ASP A 102 -0.03 5.53 -2.41
N GLY A 103 -0.68 4.36 -2.40
CA GLY A 103 -1.09 3.66 -3.60
C GLY A 103 -0.03 2.73 -4.15
N PHE A 104 1.11 2.54 -3.50
CA PHE A 104 2.27 1.80 -4.01
C PHE A 104 2.68 0.64 -3.09
N SER A 105 2.16 -0.56 -3.35
CA SER A 105 2.45 -1.76 -2.55
C SER A 105 3.79 -2.41 -2.94
N CYS A 106 4.91 -1.71 -2.67
CA CYS A 106 6.27 -2.21 -2.88
C CYS A 106 6.85 -2.91 -1.64
N ARG A 107 6.38 -4.14 -1.40
CA ARG A 107 6.51 -4.82 -0.10
C ARG A 107 7.91 -5.37 0.20
N GLN A 108 8.75 -5.50 -0.83
CA GLN A 108 10.13 -5.99 -0.74
C GLN A 108 11.11 -4.90 -0.28
N VAL A 109 10.63 -3.65 -0.19
CA VAL A 109 11.46 -2.47 0.07
C VAL A 109 10.98 -1.82 1.37
N PRO A 110 11.72 -1.97 2.48
CA PRO A 110 11.24 -1.53 3.79
C PRO A 110 10.85 -0.06 3.88
N HIS A 111 11.58 0.84 3.18
CA HIS A 111 11.25 2.27 3.19
C HIS A 111 10.04 2.65 2.33
N GLN A 112 9.45 1.69 1.60
CA GLN A 112 8.14 1.85 0.96
C GLN A 112 6.99 1.39 1.85
N CYS A 113 7.26 1.09 3.12
CA CYS A 113 6.24 0.74 4.10
C CYS A 113 6.25 1.76 5.25
N PHE A 114 5.13 1.89 5.92
CA PHE A 114 5.07 2.55 7.22
C PHE A 114 5.75 1.68 8.28
N HIS A 115 6.59 2.27 9.13
CA HIS A 115 7.20 1.61 10.27
C HIS A 115 7.04 2.43 11.53
N SER A 116 6.44 1.85 12.57
CA SER A 116 6.54 2.37 13.93
C SER A 116 7.62 1.64 14.73
N TYR A 117 8.15 2.33 15.74
CA TYR A 117 8.88 1.69 16.83
C TYR A 117 8.53 2.33 18.17
N VAL A 118 8.10 1.53 19.13
CA VAL A 118 7.77 1.99 20.47
C VAL A 118 8.60 1.23 21.51
N ARG A 119 8.73 1.80 22.71
CA ARG A 119 9.40 1.12 23.84
C ARG A 119 8.61 -0.12 24.24
N SER A 120 9.32 -1.10 24.82
CA SER A 120 8.69 -2.31 25.35
C SER A 120 7.54 -1.98 26.30
N GLY A 121 6.42 -2.71 26.16
CA GLY A 121 5.20 -2.50 26.95
C GLY A 121 4.22 -1.47 26.37
N ALA A 122 4.63 -0.66 25.38
CA ALA A 122 3.71 0.25 24.69
C ALA A 122 3.03 -0.43 23.49
N LYS A 123 1.84 0.07 23.12
CA LYS A 123 1.12 -0.34 21.91
C LYS A 123 1.53 0.55 20.74
N SER A 124 1.91 -0.05 19.63
CA SER A 124 2.06 0.68 18.37
C SER A 124 0.69 0.90 17.74
N TRP A 125 0.51 2.03 17.07
CA TRP A 125 -0.70 2.27 16.30
C TRP A 125 -0.43 3.15 15.07
N TRP A 126 -1.26 2.96 14.06
CA TRP A 126 -1.35 3.79 12.87
C TRP A 126 -2.82 4.13 12.61
N ARG A 127 -3.08 5.35 12.13
CA ARG A 127 -4.42 5.86 11.85
C ARG A 127 -4.47 6.56 10.51
N ALA A 128 -5.48 6.24 9.71
CA ALA A 128 -5.91 7.03 8.56
C ALA A 128 -7.09 7.92 8.93
N ASP A 129 -7.02 9.20 8.56
CA ASP A 129 -8.16 10.11 8.50
C ASP A 129 -8.72 10.12 7.07
N LEU A 130 -9.92 9.60 6.86
CA LEU A 130 -10.61 9.58 5.55
C LEU A 130 -11.18 10.95 5.14
N GLY A 131 -10.96 11.99 5.96
CA GLY A 131 -11.44 13.36 5.78
C GLY A 131 -12.90 13.55 6.20
N ILE A 132 -13.76 12.60 5.82
CA ILE A 132 -15.17 12.52 6.21
C ILE A 132 -15.53 11.09 6.58
N PRO A 133 -16.63 10.86 7.33
CA PRO A 133 -17.14 9.51 7.53
C PRO A 133 -17.44 8.83 6.18
N ARG A 134 -16.87 7.65 5.98
CA ARG A 134 -17.07 6.80 4.79
C ARG A 134 -17.65 5.46 5.20
N SER A 135 -18.44 4.87 4.32
CA SER A 135 -18.85 3.47 4.43
C SER A 135 -17.69 2.59 3.97
N VAL A 136 -17.33 1.60 4.79
CA VAL A 136 -16.23 0.66 4.55
C VAL A 136 -16.75 -0.74 4.84
N SER A 137 -16.60 -1.66 3.88
CA SER A 137 -16.95 -3.07 4.04
C SER A 137 -15.76 -4.01 3.94
N ARG A 138 -14.64 -3.54 3.39
CA ARG A 138 -13.46 -4.38 3.15
C ARG A 138 -12.15 -3.61 3.27
N LEU A 139 -11.14 -4.27 3.84
CA LEU A 139 -9.76 -3.79 3.87
C LEU A 139 -8.85 -4.83 3.25
N LEU A 140 -8.00 -4.42 2.30
CA LEU A 140 -6.90 -5.24 1.78
C LEU A 140 -5.60 -4.66 2.32
N VAL A 141 -4.92 -5.43 3.17
CA VAL A 141 -3.73 -4.97 3.89
C VAL A 141 -2.52 -5.77 3.43
N PHE A 142 -1.52 -5.06 2.92
CA PHE A 142 -0.29 -5.64 2.41
C PHE A 142 0.81 -5.53 3.45
N THR A 143 1.33 -6.69 3.86
CA THR A 143 2.41 -6.76 4.87
C THR A 143 3.78 -6.84 4.21
N ARG A 144 4.84 -6.49 4.94
CA ARG A 144 6.23 -6.53 4.48
C ARG A 144 6.61 -7.91 3.94
N ASN A 145 7.34 -7.95 2.82
CA ASN A 145 7.69 -9.16 2.07
C ASN A 145 9.13 -9.10 1.51
N ASP A 146 10.10 -8.71 2.32
CA ASP A 146 11.51 -8.60 1.93
C ASP A 146 12.36 -9.83 2.32
N GLY A 147 11.71 -10.93 2.71
CA GLY A 147 12.36 -12.16 3.16
C GLY A 147 12.70 -12.19 4.66
N ASN A 148 12.51 -11.08 5.39
CA ASN A 148 12.53 -11.09 6.85
C ASN A 148 11.34 -11.91 7.37
N GLN A 149 11.59 -12.84 8.29
CA GLN A 149 10.57 -13.73 8.85
C GLN A 149 9.84 -13.15 10.06
N ALA A 150 10.28 -12.01 10.60
CA ALA A 150 9.67 -11.38 11.75
C ALA A 150 8.25 -10.86 11.42
N ALA A 151 7.26 -11.35 12.17
CA ALA A 151 5.87 -10.95 12.03
C ALA A 151 5.60 -9.60 12.71
N HIS A 152 5.88 -8.51 11.98
CA HIS A 152 5.63 -7.13 12.41
C HIS A 152 4.17 -6.67 12.24
N PHE A 153 3.32 -7.54 11.70
CA PHE A 153 1.87 -7.37 11.60
C PHE A 153 1.21 -8.54 12.34
N SER A 154 1.02 -8.38 13.65
CA SER A 154 0.58 -9.43 14.57
C SER A 154 -0.17 -8.83 15.76
N ASN A 155 -1.12 -9.57 16.33
CA ASN A 155 -1.94 -9.14 17.47
C ASN A 155 -2.56 -7.74 17.28
N ILE A 156 -3.27 -7.54 16.16
CA ILE A 156 -3.82 -6.25 15.75
C ILE A 156 -5.33 -6.21 15.97
N ILE A 157 -5.79 -5.11 16.54
CA ILE A 157 -7.19 -4.69 16.53
C ILE A 157 -7.32 -3.56 15.52
N ILE A 158 -8.23 -3.72 14.56
CA ILE A 158 -8.57 -2.71 13.57
C ILE A 158 -9.88 -2.06 14.03
N THR A 159 -9.93 -0.74 14.12
CA THR A 159 -11.13 0.01 14.52
C THR A 159 -11.53 1.01 13.45
N LEU A 160 -12.83 1.28 13.32
CA LEU A 160 -13.36 2.30 12.42
C LEU A 160 -14.47 3.08 13.11
N GLY A 161 -14.35 4.40 13.15
CA GLY A 161 -15.37 5.27 13.75
C GLY A 161 -15.04 6.75 13.63
N ASN A 162 -15.64 7.59 14.47
CA ASN A 162 -15.52 9.05 14.39
C ASN A 162 -14.74 9.68 15.56
N SER A 163 -14.25 8.87 16.50
CA SER A 163 -13.40 9.35 17.59
C SER A 163 -11.94 9.49 17.14
N THR A 164 -11.28 10.55 17.60
CA THR A 164 -9.84 10.75 17.47
C THR A 164 -9.06 10.13 18.64
N LEU A 165 -9.74 9.54 19.63
CA LEU A 165 -9.09 8.86 20.75
C LEU A 165 -8.81 7.41 20.38
N THR A 166 -7.54 7.01 20.51
CA THR A 166 -7.06 5.69 20.09
C THR A 166 -7.83 4.57 20.79
N GLY A 167 -8.37 3.64 19.99
CA GLY A 167 -9.06 2.45 20.50
C GLY A 167 -10.46 2.70 21.06
N GLN A 168 -11.03 3.88 20.87
CA GLN A 168 -12.42 4.18 21.26
C GLN A 168 -13.43 3.98 20.14
N ASN A 169 -12.98 3.71 18.92
CA ASN A 169 -13.85 3.41 17.80
C ASN A 169 -14.29 1.92 17.83
N PRO A 170 -15.47 1.58 17.28
CA PRO A 170 -15.90 0.19 17.11
C PRO A 170 -14.86 -0.66 16.37
N VAL A 171 -14.75 -1.92 16.78
CA VAL A 171 -13.86 -2.89 16.13
C VAL A 171 -14.40 -3.23 14.74
N PHE A 172 -13.55 -3.05 13.74
CA PHE A 172 -13.79 -3.46 12.36
C PHE A 172 -13.36 -4.92 12.15
N ALA A 173 -12.16 -5.27 12.61
CA ALA A 173 -11.63 -6.62 12.54
C ALA A 173 -10.51 -6.82 13.58
N SER A 174 -10.10 -8.07 13.80
CA SER A 174 -8.95 -8.40 14.62
C SER A 174 -8.11 -9.49 13.97
N LEU A 175 -6.83 -9.52 14.32
CA LEU A 175 -5.86 -10.51 13.90
C LEU A 175 -4.99 -10.91 15.08
N ASP A 176 -5.08 -12.16 15.53
CA ASP A 176 -4.28 -12.63 16.66
C ASP A 176 -2.90 -13.11 16.20
N SER A 177 -2.86 -13.98 15.18
CA SER A 177 -1.61 -14.55 14.70
C SER A 177 -0.84 -13.60 13.77
N GLY A 178 0.47 -13.59 13.92
CA GLY A 178 1.33 -12.79 13.06
C GLY A 178 1.41 -13.30 11.64
N VAL A 179 1.46 -12.36 10.70
CA VAL A 179 1.65 -12.64 9.28
C VAL A 179 2.84 -11.86 8.72
N THR A 180 3.50 -12.47 7.75
CA THR A 180 4.65 -11.94 7.04
C THR A 180 4.49 -12.30 5.58
N GLY A 181 4.76 -11.36 4.67
CA GLY A 181 4.74 -11.66 3.24
C GLY A 181 3.34 -11.92 2.66
N GLN A 182 2.26 -11.68 3.41
CA GLN A 182 0.88 -11.93 2.96
C GLN A 182 0.06 -10.65 2.72
N MET A 183 -0.96 -10.77 1.86
CA MET A 183 -2.06 -9.82 1.76
C MET A 183 -3.19 -10.34 2.64
N MET A 184 -3.69 -9.50 3.53
CA MET A 184 -4.80 -9.81 4.44
C MET A 184 -6.08 -9.19 3.91
N ASP A 185 -7.14 -9.99 3.88
CA ASP A 185 -8.45 -9.59 3.40
C ASP A 185 -9.45 -9.59 4.56
N PHE A 186 -9.78 -8.40 5.05
CA PHE A 186 -10.76 -8.22 6.12
C PHE A 186 -12.07 -7.76 5.51
N ILE A 187 -13.12 -8.59 5.62
CA ILE A 187 -14.45 -8.30 5.08
C ILE A 187 -15.43 -8.32 6.25
N VAL A 188 -16.28 -7.29 6.32
CA VAL A 188 -17.43 -7.25 7.24
C VAL A 188 -18.72 -7.45 6.46
N THR A 189 -19.68 -8.16 7.06
CA THR A 189 -20.98 -8.45 6.42
C THR A 189 -21.88 -7.23 6.34
N THR A 190 -21.74 -6.30 7.29
CA THR A 190 -22.46 -5.03 7.33
C THR A 190 -21.44 -3.90 7.22
N PRO A 191 -21.49 -3.07 6.17
CA PRO A 191 -20.56 -1.95 6.02
C PRO A 191 -20.61 -1.03 7.25
N MET A 192 -19.44 -0.68 7.77
CA MET A 192 -19.28 0.21 8.90
C MET A 192 -19.05 1.64 8.40
N ILE A 193 -19.57 2.64 9.12
CA ILE A 193 -19.36 4.06 8.78
C ILE A 193 -18.41 4.70 9.79
N GLY A 194 -17.33 5.28 9.31
CA GLY A 194 -16.39 6.01 10.16
C GLY A 194 -15.42 6.88 9.37
N ARG A 195 -14.79 7.83 10.05
CA ARG A 195 -13.78 8.73 9.49
C ARG A 195 -12.35 8.27 9.81
N TYR A 196 -12.14 7.66 10.97
CA TYR A 196 -10.83 7.26 11.47
C TYR A 196 -10.72 5.74 11.46
N LEU A 197 -9.85 5.20 10.61
CA LEU A 197 -9.46 3.80 10.58
C LEU A 197 -8.14 3.66 11.36
N GLU A 198 -8.10 2.79 12.37
CA GLU A 198 -6.91 2.56 13.17
C GLU A 198 -6.47 1.09 13.15
N PHE A 199 -5.15 0.88 13.16
CA PHE A 199 -4.51 -0.41 13.41
C PHE A 199 -3.75 -0.29 14.72
N ILE A 200 -4.13 -1.09 15.72
CA ILE A 200 -3.59 -1.01 17.08
C ILE A 200 -3.05 -2.37 17.48
N THR A 201 -1.79 -2.44 17.89
CA THR A 201 -1.18 -3.69 18.33
C THR A 201 -1.46 -3.97 19.81
N SER A 202 -1.39 -5.23 20.22
CA SER A 202 -0.96 -5.58 21.58
C SER A 202 0.45 -5.02 21.85
N PRO A 203 0.91 -4.93 23.11
CA PRO A 203 2.24 -4.41 23.40
C PRO A 203 3.34 -5.14 22.61
N GLN A 204 3.91 -4.45 21.62
CA GLN A 204 4.97 -4.97 20.77
C GLN A 204 5.77 -3.83 20.17
N LEU A 205 7.04 -4.10 19.85
CA LEU A 205 7.99 -3.07 19.47
C LEU A 205 7.70 -2.42 18.13
N PHE A 206 7.15 -3.16 17.16
CA PHE A 206 7.01 -2.72 15.78
C PHE A 206 5.59 -2.94 15.25
N LEU A 207 5.11 -1.99 14.46
CA LEU A 207 4.01 -2.17 13.51
C LEU A 207 4.53 -1.79 12.14
N VAL A 208 4.40 -2.69 11.16
CA VAL A 208 4.79 -2.43 9.78
C VAL A 208 3.62 -2.71 8.86
N ILE A 209 3.25 -1.72 8.05
CA ILE A 209 2.15 -1.78 7.10
C ILE A 209 2.67 -1.23 5.77
N CYS A 210 2.59 -2.01 4.69
CA CYS A 210 3.12 -1.58 3.39
C CYS A 210 2.06 -1.00 2.47
N GLU A 211 0.80 -1.39 2.61
CA GLU A 211 -0.30 -0.72 1.91
C GLU A 211 -1.64 -1.13 2.55
N VAL A 212 -2.61 -0.23 2.58
CA VAL A 212 -3.99 -0.45 3.00
C VAL A 212 -4.92 0.08 1.93
N LYS A 213 -5.70 -0.81 1.32
CA LYS A 213 -6.82 -0.42 0.46
C LYS A 213 -8.10 -0.47 1.27
N ILE A 214 -8.86 0.62 1.22
CA ILE A 214 -10.03 0.87 2.07
C ILE A 214 -11.26 0.92 1.18
N ILE A 215 -12.06 -0.14 1.17
CA ILE A 215 -13.08 -0.38 0.14
C ILE A 215 -14.49 -0.31 0.75
N SER A 216 -15.43 0.29 0.01
CA SER A 216 -16.87 0.35 0.37
C SER A 216 -17.59 -0.95 0.08
#